data_AF-A0A1Y5RI72-F1
#
_entry.id   AF-A0A1Y5RI72-F1
#
_cell.length_a   1.000
_cell.length_b   1.000
_cell.length_c   1.000
_cell.angle_alpha   90.00
_cell.angle_beta   90.00
_cell.angle_gamma   90.00
#
_symmetry.space_group_name_H-M   'P 1'
#
loop_
_entity.id
_entity.type
_entity.pdbx_description
1 polymer ?
#
loop_
_entity_poly.entity_id
_entity_poly.type
_entity_poly.pdbx_seq_one_letter_code
_entity_poly.pdbx_strand_id
1 'polypeptide(L)'
;MTIIRVEGTGHEHDECVLELAEHQFTELLIELGEMKDRVREGDAVPDSEVKKCVSAVQRAIDHVFSERKRLDEARRKRAGIVHDYAIDFDAARDEIGRRLDRLRAVGGAGEVPGGADRG
;
A
#
# COMPACT_ATOMS: atom_id res chain seq x y z
N MET A 1 -6.37 0.42 27.53
CA MET A 1 -5.05 0.25 26.88
C MET A 1 -5.00 1.20 25.71
N THR A 2 -4.25 2.28 25.87
CA THR A 2 -4.14 3.34 24.85
C THR A 2 -3.20 2.85 23.77
N ILE A 3 -3.73 2.56 22.59
CA ILE A 3 -2.92 2.29 21.41
C ILE A 3 -2.33 3.63 20.99
N ILE A 4 -1.00 3.73 21.02
CA ILE A 4 -0.27 4.83 20.39
C ILE A 4 -0.49 4.69 18.89
N ARG A 5 -1.45 5.44 18.36
CA ARG A 5 -1.65 5.61 16.93
C ARG A 5 -0.52 6.53 16.46
N VAL A 6 0.44 5.99 15.71
CA VAL A 6 1.36 6.84 14.94
C VAL A 6 0.52 7.48 13.86
N GLU A 7 0.05 8.69 14.13
CA GLU A 7 -0.70 9.47 13.15
C GLU A 7 0.25 9.95 12.03
N GLY A 8 -0.13 9.63 10.80
CA GLY A 8 -0.31 10.68 9.80
C GLY A 8 0.77 10.90 8.74
N THR A 9 2.03 10.52 8.91
CA THR A 9 3.05 11.02 7.95
C THR A 9 3.13 10.26 6.63
N GLY A 10 2.64 9.02 6.54
CA GLY A 10 2.71 8.23 5.30
C GLY A 10 1.58 8.50 4.30
N HIS A 11 0.42 9.00 4.75
CA HIS A 11 -0.76 9.15 3.88
C HIS A 11 -0.66 10.41 3.02
N GLU A 12 -0.21 11.53 3.59
CA GLU A 12 -0.02 12.79 2.85
C GLU A 12 1.12 12.68 1.82
N HIS A 13 2.17 11.90 2.12
CA HIS A 13 3.26 11.68 1.18
C HIS A 13 2.86 10.82 -0.03
N ASP A 14 2.09 9.75 0.18
CA ASP A 14 1.60 8.90 -0.90
C ASP A 14 0.62 9.64 -1.82
N GLU A 15 -0.25 10.47 -1.25
CA GLU A 15 -1.25 11.25 -1.99
C GLU A 15 -0.59 12.39 -2.78
N CYS A 16 0.37 13.11 -2.19
CA CYS A 16 1.17 14.13 -2.87
C CYS A 16 1.99 13.58 -4.05
N VAL A 17 2.53 12.35 -3.92
CA VAL A 17 3.24 11.68 -5.01
C VAL A 17 2.29 11.30 -6.15
N LEU A 18 1.04 10.90 -5.83
CA LEU A 18 0.02 10.58 -6.83
C LEU A 18 -0.41 11.83 -7.60
N GLU A 19 -0.70 12.92 -6.89
CA GLU A 19 -1.08 14.21 -7.49
C GLU A 19 0.01 14.74 -8.43
N LEU A 20 1.28 14.62 -8.03
CA LEU A 20 2.41 15.01 -8.87
C LEU A 20 2.48 14.18 -10.16
N ALA A 21 2.22 12.88 -10.07
CA ALA A 21 2.21 12.00 -11.23
C ALA A 21 1.04 12.34 -12.18
N GLU A 22 -0.17 12.55 -11.66
CA GLU A 22 -1.33 12.97 -12.46
C GLU A 22 -1.09 14.30 -13.19
N HIS A 23 -0.47 15.26 -12.50
CA HIS A 23 -0.08 16.52 -13.12
C HIS A 23 0.90 16.30 -14.28
N GLN A 24 1.96 15.50 -14.07
CA GLN A 24 2.92 15.17 -15.13
C GLN A 24 2.28 14.46 -16.32
N PHE A 25 1.27 13.60 -16.12
CA PHE A 25 0.55 12.96 -17.23
C PHE A 25 -0.24 13.97 -18.05
N THR A 26 -0.87 14.92 -17.38
CA THR A 26 -1.67 15.94 -18.05
C THR A 26 -0.80 16.78 -18.98
N GLU A 27 0.37 17.22 -18.49
CA GLU A 27 1.34 17.98 -19.29
C GLU A 27 1.82 17.19 -20.52
N LEU A 28 2.17 15.91 -20.34
CA LEU A 28 2.62 15.06 -21.45
C LEU A 28 1.53 14.81 -22.51
N LEU A 29 0.27 14.69 -22.10
CA LEU A 29 -0.86 14.55 -23.02
C LEU A 29 -1.08 15.84 -23.83
N ILE A 30 -0.86 17.00 -23.23
CA ILE A 30 -0.92 18.31 -23.91
C ILE A 30 0.19 18.38 -24.96
N GLU A 31 1.45 18.11 -24.60
CA GLU A 31 2.58 18.13 -25.54
C GLU A 31 2.36 17.18 -26.73
N LEU A 32 1.82 15.99 -26.47
CA LEU A 32 1.50 15.02 -27.52
C LEU A 32 0.37 15.53 -28.44
N GLY A 33 -0.62 16.21 -27.87
CA GLY A 33 -1.71 16.84 -28.60
C GLY A 33 -1.20 17.91 -29.57
N GLU A 34 -0.36 18.82 -29.08
CA GLU A 34 0.25 19.89 -29.86
C GLU A 34 1.08 19.33 -31.03
N MET A 35 1.91 18.33 -30.76
CA MET A 35 2.72 17.71 -31.82
C MET A 35 1.87 17.01 -32.88
N LYS A 36 0.80 16.31 -32.48
CA LYS A 36 -0.15 15.68 -33.41
C LYS A 36 -0.80 16.74 -34.32
N ASP A 37 -1.11 17.91 -33.78
CA ASP A 37 -1.71 18.99 -34.56
C ASP A 37 -0.70 19.60 -35.55
N ARG A 38 0.58 19.78 -35.17
CA ARG A 38 1.64 20.17 -36.11
C ARG A 38 1.80 19.19 -37.28
N VAL A 39 1.79 17.88 -36.99
CA VAL A 39 1.86 16.85 -38.04
C VAL A 39 0.63 16.92 -38.97
N ARG A 40 -0.56 17.21 -38.44
CA ARG A 40 -1.79 17.36 -39.23
C ARG A 40 -1.80 18.59 -40.13
N GLU A 41 -1.16 19.67 -39.69
CA GLU A 41 -1.04 20.92 -40.44
C GLU A 41 -0.06 20.81 -41.63
N GLY A 42 0.62 19.66 -41.77
CA GLY A 42 1.54 19.41 -42.88
C GLY A 42 2.95 19.95 -42.64
N ASP A 43 3.25 20.38 -41.41
CA ASP A 43 4.60 20.74 -41.02
C ASP A 43 5.52 19.52 -41.09
N ALA A 44 6.68 19.71 -41.72
CA ALA A 44 7.71 18.70 -41.78
C ALA A 44 8.35 18.55 -40.38
N VAL A 45 7.77 17.69 -39.55
CA VAL A 45 8.36 17.34 -38.26
C VAL A 45 9.58 16.45 -38.49
N PRO A 46 10.78 16.84 -38.03
CA PRO A 46 11.96 16.02 -38.19
C PRO A 46 11.80 14.68 -37.47
N ASP A 47 12.24 13.59 -38.10
CA ASP A 47 12.17 12.22 -37.57
C ASP A 47 12.81 12.07 -36.16
N SER A 48 13.82 12.91 -35.88
CA SER A 48 14.46 12.96 -34.56
C SER A 48 13.54 13.51 -33.46
N GLU A 49 12.63 14.42 -33.78
CA GLU A 49 11.66 14.99 -32.85
C GLU A 49 10.54 13.99 -32.57
N VAL A 50 10.05 13.30 -33.61
CA VAL A 50 9.08 12.20 -33.46
C VAL A 50 9.63 11.09 -32.57
N LYS A 51 10.87 10.65 -32.81
CA LYS A 51 11.53 9.63 -31.98
C LYS A 51 11.71 10.08 -30.53
N LYS A 52 12.08 11.34 -30.30
CA LYS A 52 12.18 11.91 -28.95
C LYS A 52 10.84 11.85 -28.23
N CYS A 53 9.76 12.28 -28.88
CA CYS A 53 8.43 12.24 -28.27
C CYS A 53 7.93 10.82 -28.00
N VAL A 54 8.10 9.88 -28.94
CA VAL A 54 7.77 8.46 -28.71
C VAL A 54 8.54 7.91 -27.51
N SER A 55 9.83 8.24 -27.38
CA SER A 55 10.62 7.82 -26.22
C SER A 55 10.23 8.53 -24.91
N ALA A 56 9.74 9.77 -24.97
CA ALA A 56 9.20 10.47 -23.81
C ALA A 56 7.90 9.81 -23.32
N VAL A 57 7.01 9.46 -24.24
CA VAL A 57 5.75 8.75 -23.96
C VAL A 57 6.03 7.36 -23.38
N GLN A 58 6.95 6.59 -23.98
CA GLN A 58 7.29 5.26 -23.46
C GLN A 58 7.84 5.36 -22.03
N ARG A 59 8.73 6.32 -21.76
CA ARG A 59 9.26 6.56 -20.41
C ARG A 59 8.16 6.94 -19.41
N ALA A 60 7.19 7.74 -19.84
CA ALA A 60 6.06 8.12 -19.00
C ALA A 60 5.16 6.92 -18.68
N ILE A 61 4.86 6.09 -19.67
CA ILE A 61 4.10 4.83 -19.50
C ILE A 61 4.84 3.89 -18.53
N ASP A 62 6.15 3.72 -18.72
CA ASP A 62 6.96 2.89 -17.84
C ASP A 62 6.95 3.43 -16.39
N HIS A 63 6.97 4.76 -16.24
CA HIS A 63 6.82 5.43 -14.95
C HIS A 63 5.46 5.11 -14.31
N VAL A 64 4.33 5.21 -15.05
CA VAL A 64 2.99 4.83 -14.55
C VAL A 64 3.01 3.42 -13.99
N PHE A 65 3.51 2.46 -14.77
CA PHE A 65 3.49 1.06 -14.40
C PHE A 65 4.36 0.80 -13.18
N SER A 66 5.51 1.48 -13.08
CA SER A 66 6.38 1.40 -11.91
C SER A 66 5.70 1.91 -10.64
N GLU A 67 4.97 3.04 -10.73
CA GLU A 67 4.26 3.61 -9.59
C GLU A 67 3.03 2.80 -9.21
N ARG A 68 2.29 2.27 -10.20
CA ARG A 68 1.18 1.38 -9.92
C ARG A 68 1.63 0.13 -9.17
N LYS A 69 2.79 -0.42 -9.55
CA LYS A 69 3.40 -1.55 -8.83
C LYS A 69 3.78 -1.17 -7.40
N ARG A 70 4.40 0.01 -7.19
CA ARG A 70 4.72 0.51 -5.84
C ARG A 70 3.46 0.71 -4.98
N LEU A 71 2.37 1.23 -5.56
CA LEU A 71 1.08 1.39 -4.90
C LEU A 71 0.46 0.05 -4.51
N ASP A 72 0.49 -0.93 -5.41
CA ASP A 72 -0.05 -2.26 -5.15
C ASP A 72 0.78 -2.97 -4.06
N GLU A 73 2.09 -2.81 -4.06
CA GLU A 73 2.98 -3.28 -2.98
C GLU A 73 2.68 -2.57 -1.64
N ALA A 74 2.51 -1.25 -1.66
CA ALA A 74 2.17 -0.46 -0.47
C ALA A 74 0.79 -0.84 0.08
N ARG A 75 -0.21 -1.07 -0.79
CA ARG A 75 -1.54 -1.59 -0.42
C ARG A 75 -1.44 -2.96 0.24
N ARG A 76 -0.68 -3.90 -0.34
CA ARG A 76 -0.47 -5.24 0.24
C ARG A 76 0.19 -5.17 1.62
N LYS A 77 1.24 -4.36 1.78
CA LYS A 77 1.90 -4.13 3.07
C LYS A 77 0.94 -3.54 4.11
N ARG A 78 0.13 -2.53 3.73
CA ARG A 78 -0.88 -1.91 4.61
C ARG A 78 -1.98 -2.88 5.04
N ALA A 79 -2.43 -3.75 4.14
CA ALA A 79 -3.46 -4.75 4.44
C ALA A 79 -2.96 -5.90 5.34
N GLY A 80 -1.70 -5.86 5.81
CA GLY A 80 -1.12 -6.96 6.58
C GLY A 80 -0.90 -8.24 5.77
N ILE A 81 -1.07 -8.17 4.44
CA ILE A 81 -0.82 -9.26 3.49
C ILE A 81 0.69 -9.31 3.23
N VAL A 82 1.46 -9.62 4.28
CA VAL A 82 2.90 -9.90 4.17
C VAL A 82 3.13 -11.39 3.92
N HIS A 83 2.13 -12.22 4.25
CA HIS A 83 1.96 -13.59 3.79
C HIS A 83 0.52 -13.73 3.31
N ASP A 84 0.23 -14.67 2.41
CA ASP A 84 -1.07 -14.88 1.74
C ASP A 84 -2.24 -15.27 2.67
N TYR A 85 -2.13 -14.95 3.96
CA TYR A 85 -3.09 -15.21 5.01
C TYR A 85 -3.38 -13.89 5.74
N ALA A 86 -4.57 -13.34 5.52
CA ALA A 86 -5.08 -12.27 6.36
C ALA A 86 -5.39 -12.85 7.75
N ILE A 87 -4.68 -12.41 8.79
CA ILE A 87 -5.03 -12.75 10.17
C ILE A 87 -6.18 -11.84 10.62
N ASP A 88 -7.33 -12.44 10.90
CA ASP A 88 -8.47 -11.74 11.48
C ASP A 88 -8.19 -11.49 12.97
N PHE A 89 -7.82 -10.24 13.30
CA PHE A 89 -7.49 -9.84 14.65
C PHE A 89 -8.70 -9.82 15.59
N ASP A 90 -9.92 -9.66 15.06
CA ASP A 90 -11.13 -9.67 15.86
C ASP A 90 -11.46 -11.12 16.25
N ALA A 91 -11.45 -12.04 15.28
CA ALA A 91 -11.63 -13.47 15.55
C ALA A 91 -10.53 -14.03 16.47
N ALA A 92 -9.28 -13.60 16.29
CA ALA A 92 -8.17 -14.00 17.17
C ALA A 92 -8.36 -13.47 18.61
N ARG A 93 -8.84 -12.22 18.76
CA ARG A 93 -9.13 -11.64 20.07
C ARG A 93 -10.25 -12.40 20.78
N ASP A 94 -11.31 -12.74 20.07
CA ASP A 94 -12.43 -13.51 20.61
C ASP A 94 -11.99 -14.91 21.06
N GLU A 95 -11.13 -15.58 20.30
CA GLU A 95 -10.60 -16.89 20.66
C GLU A 95 -9.68 -16.82 21.90
N ILE A 96 -8.81 -15.81 21.98
CA ILE A 96 -7.96 -15.58 23.16
C ILE A 96 -8.83 -15.28 24.39
N GLY A 97 -9.83 -14.40 24.26
CA GLY A 97 -10.77 -14.07 25.33
C GLY A 97 -11.47 -15.31 25.88
N ARG A 98 -12.04 -16.15 24.99
CA ARG A 98 -12.69 -17.41 25.36
C ARG A 98 -11.76 -18.39 26.09
N ARG A 99 -10.49 -18.46 25.70
CA ARG A 99 -9.50 -19.31 26.39
C ARG A 99 -9.18 -18.77 27.78
N LEU A 100 -8.98 -17.46 27.90
CA LEU A 100 -8.72 -16.81 29.19
C LEU A 100 -9.91 -16.94 30.13
N ASP A 101 -11.14 -16.80 29.63
CA ASP A 101 -12.35 -16.98 30.44
C ASP A 101 -12.51 -18.42 30.92
N ARG A 102 -12.20 -19.41 30.07
CA ARG A 102 -12.12 -20.82 30.50
C ARG A 102 -11.06 -21.03 31.59
N LEU A 103 -9.87 -20.45 31.43
CA LEU A 103 -8.82 -20.54 32.46
C LEU A 103 -9.26 -19.89 33.78
N ARG A 104 -9.94 -18.75 33.74
CA ARG A 104 -10.51 -18.10 34.94
C ARG A 104 -11.61 -18.94 35.58
N ALA A 105 -12.49 -19.54 34.78
CA ALA A 105 -13.55 -20.41 35.27
C ALA A 105 -13.00 -21.67 35.97
N VAL A 106 -11.88 -22.21 35.48
CA VAL A 106 -11.19 -23.35 36.08
C VAL A 106 -10.31 -22.93 37.27
N GLY A 107 -9.81 -21.69 37.29
CA GLY A 107 -8.94 -21.14 38.34
C GLY A 107 -9.60 -20.96 39.72
N GLY A 108 -10.91 -21.24 39.86
CA GLY A 108 -11.59 -21.37 41.15
C GLY A 108 -11.50 -22.76 41.79
N ALA A 109 -10.93 -23.76 41.10
CA ALA A 109 -10.97 -25.17 41.50
C ALA A 109 -9.60 -25.79 41.84
N GLY A 110 -8.61 -24.98 42.24
CA GLY A 110 -7.28 -25.48 42.57
C GLY A 110 -6.64 -24.74 43.73
N GLU A 111 -7.06 -25.05 44.96
CA GLU A 111 -6.08 -25.05 46.06
C GLU A 111 -4.94 -25.96 45.62
N VAL A 112 -3.73 -25.40 45.48
CA VAL A 112 -2.52 -26.22 45.33
C VAL A 112 -2.39 -27.00 46.64
N PRO A 113 -2.47 -28.34 46.65
CA PRO A 113 -2.40 -29.11 47.88
C PRO A 113 -1.09 -28.79 48.59
N GLY A 114 -1.21 -28.34 49.84
CA GLY A 114 -0.08 -27.96 50.69
C GLY A 114 0.95 -29.09 50.73
N GLY A 115 2.22 -28.70 50.54
CA GLY A 115 3.34 -29.61 50.41
C GLY A 115 3.35 -30.68 51.49
N ALA A 116 3.38 -31.94 51.05
CA ALA A 116 3.66 -33.06 51.92
C ALA A 116 5.11 -32.96 52.40
N ASP A 117 5.20 -32.60 53.67
CA ASP A 117 6.20 -32.94 54.68
C ASP A 117 7.31 -33.90 54.21
N ARG A 118 8.56 -33.45 54.34
CA ARG A 118 9.76 -34.30 54.28
C ARG A 118 10.13 -34.66 55.72
N GLY A 119 9.78 -35.87 56.13
CA GLY A 119 10.24 -36.53 57.35
C GLY A 119 10.80 -37.91 57.03
#